data_AF-A0A7C3A1Q2-F1
#
_entry.id   AF-A0A7C3A1Q2-F1
#
_cell.length_a   1.000
_cell.length_b   1.000
_cell.length_c   1.000
_cell.angle_alpha   90.00
_cell.angle_beta   90.00
_cell.angle_gamma   90.00
#
_symmetry.space_group_name_H-M   'P 1'
#
loop_
_entity.id
_entity.type
_entity.pdbx_description
1 polymer ?
#
loop_
_entity_poly.entity_id
_entity_poly.type
_entity_poly.pdbx_seq_one_letter_code
_entity_poly.pdbx_strand_id
1 'polypeptide(L)'
;MDVNIHVKPRLAFIDGRTAGIGGELSSKPKDVGVIIASKDLVAADAMGAKILGYDPSSVRHLRLAEEKGIGVASLDRVRIVEL
;
A
#
# COMPACT_ATOMS: atom_id res chain seq x y z
N MET A 1 -4.22 -9.22 -8.45
CA MET A 1 -3.53 -8.37 -9.44
C MET A 1 -4.15 -8.43 -10.81
N ASP A 2 -4.56 -9.59 -11.33
CA ASP A 2 -5.01 -9.70 -12.73
C ASP A 2 -6.27 -8.91 -13.08
N VAL A 3 -7.22 -8.81 -12.15
CA VAL A 3 -8.40 -7.94 -12.34
C VAL A 3 -8.00 -6.47 -12.49
N ASN A 4 -6.95 -6.03 -11.77
CA ASN A 4 -6.49 -4.64 -11.81
C ASN A 4 -5.76 -4.28 -13.10
N ILE A 5 -5.32 -5.29 -13.87
CA ILE A 5 -4.76 -5.10 -15.22
C ILE A 5 -5.89 -4.76 -16.20
N HIS A 6 -7.06 -5.37 -16.03
CA HIS A 6 -8.19 -5.22 -16.95
C HIS A 6 -9.14 -4.10 -16.52
N VAL A 7 -9.30 -3.90 -15.21
CA VAL A 7 -10.21 -2.92 -14.61
C VAL A 7 -9.46 -2.20 -13.50
N LYS A 8 -9.08 -0.95 -13.75
CA LYS A 8 -8.38 -0.14 -12.75
C LYS A 8 -9.39 0.56 -11.84
N PRO A 9 -9.42 0.26 -10.53
CA PRO A 9 -10.24 1.00 -9.57
C PRO A 9 -9.91 2.49 -9.61
N ARG A 10 -10.93 3.35 -9.41
CA ARG A 10 -10.75 4.81 -9.42
C ARG A 10 -10.23 5.36 -8.10
N LEU A 11 -10.39 4.61 -7.01
CA LEU A 11 -10.06 5.01 -5.65
C LEU A 11 -9.89 3.78 -4.77
N ALA A 12 -8.87 3.78 -3.92
CA ALA A 12 -8.60 2.77 -2.91
C ALA A 12 -8.52 3.44 -1.53
N PHE A 13 -9.03 2.75 -0.51
CA PHE A 13 -8.96 3.15 0.89
C PHE A 13 -8.39 2.03 1.75
N ILE A 14 -7.56 2.38 2.72
CA ILE A 14 -7.05 1.46 3.75
C ILE A 14 -7.38 2.07 5.11
N ASP A 15 -8.15 1.34 5.93
CA ASP A 15 -8.31 1.65 7.36
C ASP A 15 -7.12 1.05 8.11
N GLY A 16 -6.22 1.91 8.56
CA GLY A 16 -5.05 1.56 9.34
C GLY A 16 -5.13 2.11 10.76
N ARG A 17 -6.31 2.16 11.39
CA ARG A 17 -6.40 2.60 12.81
C ARG A 17 -5.54 1.73 13.74
N THR A 18 -5.62 0.41 13.57
CA THR A 18 -4.78 -0.57 14.25
C THR A 18 -4.16 -1.49 13.21
N ALA A 19 -2.86 -1.71 13.30
CA ALA A 19 -2.09 -2.55 12.39
C ALA A 19 -1.51 -3.78 13.11
N GLY A 20 -1.50 -4.92 12.44
CA GLY A 20 -0.81 -6.12 12.92
C GLY A 20 0.65 -6.14 12.52
N ILE A 21 1.58 -6.12 13.49
CA ILE A 21 3.02 -6.18 13.24
C ILE A 21 3.57 -7.58 13.56
N GLY A 22 4.46 -8.09 12.72
CA GLY A 22 5.10 -9.41 12.94
C GLY A 22 4.47 -10.57 12.16
N GLY A 23 3.63 -10.26 11.17
CA GLY A 23 3.01 -11.24 10.26
C GLY A 23 1.61 -11.65 10.67
N GLU A 24 0.85 -12.19 9.73
CA GLU A 24 -0.60 -12.43 9.86
C GLU A 24 -0.98 -13.34 11.04
N LEU A 25 -0.25 -14.44 11.23
CA LEU A 25 -0.59 -15.49 12.22
C LEU A 25 -0.15 -15.18 13.66
N SER A 26 0.83 -14.29 13.82
CA SER A 26 1.42 -13.93 15.12
C SER A 26 1.56 -12.42 15.26
N SER A 27 0.57 -11.68 14.74
CA SER A 27 0.62 -10.23 14.74
C SER A 27 0.43 -9.69 16.15
N LYS A 28 1.21 -8.65 16.48
CA LYS A 28 0.97 -7.80 17.64
C LYS A 28 0.22 -6.57 17.18
N PRO A 29 -0.96 -6.27 17.74
CA PRO A 29 -1.69 -5.07 17.39
C PRO A 29 -0.88 -3.84 17.80
N LYS A 30 -0.83 -2.85 16.92
CA LYS A 30 -0.21 -1.55 17.14
C LYS A 30 -1.17 -0.48 16.68
N ASP A 31 -1.44 0.50 17.54
CA ASP A 31 -2.23 1.66 17.14
C ASP A 31 -1.38 2.55 16.22
N VAL A 32 -1.97 2.89 15.08
CA VAL A 32 -1.33 3.72 14.04
C VAL A 32 -2.18 4.95 13.75
N GLY A 33 -3.52 4.81 13.73
CA GLY A 33 -4.45 5.94 13.66
C GLY A 33 -4.53 6.61 12.29
N VAL A 34 -4.32 5.86 11.20
CA VAL A 34 -4.28 6.42 9.83
C VAL A 34 -5.40 5.89 8.95
N ILE A 35 -5.83 6.72 8.00
CA ILE A 35 -6.62 6.30 6.85
C ILE A 35 -5.82 6.70 5.61
N ILE A 36 -5.58 5.74 4.72
CA ILE A 36 -4.91 5.99 3.44
C ILE A 36 -5.98 6.03 2.36
N ALA A 37 -5.94 7.07 1.51
CA ALA A 37 -6.79 7.20 0.34
C ALA A 37 -5.94 7.51 -0.89
N SER A 38 -6.13 6.77 -1.98
CA SER A 38 -5.35 6.98 -3.21
C SER A 38 -6.12 6.61 -4.47
N LYS A 39 -5.88 7.36 -5.55
CA LYS A 39 -6.33 6.98 -6.91
C LYS A 39 -5.43 5.92 -7.55
N ASP A 40 -4.28 5.65 -6.95
CA ASP A 40 -3.37 4.57 -7.34
C ASP A 40 -3.33 3.52 -6.22
N LEU A 41 -3.82 2.32 -6.53
CA LEU A 41 -3.90 1.22 -5.58
C LEU A 41 -2.53 0.70 -5.13
N VAL A 42 -1.52 0.77 -5.99
CA VAL A 42 -0.15 0.32 -5.69
C VAL A 42 0.49 1.33 -4.75
N ALA A 43 0.28 2.62 -4.99
CA ALA A 43 0.74 3.67 -4.10
C ALA A 43 0.09 3.59 -2.71
N ALA A 44 -1.21 3.24 -2.62
CA ALA A 44 -1.88 3.03 -1.34
C ALA A 44 -1.23 1.90 -0.54
N ASP A 45 -1.04 0.73 -1.17
CA ASP A 45 -0.45 -0.43 -0.51
C ASP A 45 1.04 -0.21 -0.19
N ALA A 46 1.77 0.50 -1.05
CA ALA A 46 3.14 0.95 -0.77
C ALA A 46 3.21 1.84 0.47
N MET A 47 2.26 2.75 0.65
CA MET A 47 2.18 3.55 1.87
C MET A 47 1.88 2.68 3.09
N GLY A 48 0.97 1.71 2.97
CA GLY A 48 0.72 0.71 4.01
C GLY A 48 1.98 -0.04 4.42
N ALA A 49 2.74 -0.55 3.45
CA ALA A 49 4.02 -1.23 3.68
C ALA A 49 5.03 -0.34 4.41
N LYS A 50 5.17 0.93 3.98
CA LYS A 50 6.02 1.93 4.63
C LYS A 50 5.64 2.14 6.10
N ILE A 51 4.35 2.26 6.39
CA ILE A 51 3.81 2.45 7.75
C ILE A 51 4.08 1.23 8.64
N LEU A 52 4.01 0.03 8.06
CA LEU A 52 4.35 -1.22 8.73
C LEU A 52 5.88 -1.40 8.91
N GLY A 53 6.70 -0.51 8.37
CA GLY A 53 8.16 -0.53 8.49
C GLY A 53 8.89 -1.31 7.40
N TYR A 54 8.20 -1.69 6.34
CA TYR A 54 8.80 -2.34 5.17
C TYR A 54 9.23 -1.29 4.14
N ASP A 55 10.31 -1.61 3.40
CA ASP A 55 10.62 -0.89 2.15
C ASP A 55 9.65 -1.37 1.06
N PRO A 56 8.81 -0.50 0.47
CA PRO A 56 7.88 -0.89 -0.59
C PRO A 56 8.56 -1.59 -1.77
N SER A 57 9.81 -1.21 -2.10
CA SER A 57 10.57 -1.81 -3.21
C SER A 57 10.98 -3.26 -2.92
N SER A 58 11.10 -3.62 -1.64
CA SER A 58 11.41 -4.99 -1.18
C SER A 58 10.21 -5.94 -1.26
N VAL A 59 8.99 -5.39 -1.31
CA VAL A 59 7.75 -6.16 -1.34
C VAL A 59 7.48 -6.67 -2.75
N ARG A 60 7.58 -7.99 -2.94
CA ARG A 60 7.53 -8.64 -4.26
C ARG A 60 6.30 -8.25 -5.07
N HIS A 61 5.11 -8.25 -4.49
CA HIS A 61 3.89 -7.96 -5.24
C HIS A 61 3.78 -6.48 -5.63
N LEU A 62 4.31 -5.54 -4.84
CA LEU A 62 4.35 -4.12 -5.21
C LEU A 62 5.27 -3.89 -6.41
N ARG A 63 6.46 -4.50 -6.39
CA ARG A 63 7.42 -4.45 -7.51
C ARG A 63 6.81 -5.01 -8.79
N LEU A 64 6.22 -6.20 -8.73
CA LEU A 64 5.55 -6.82 -9.88
C LEU A 64 4.36 -5.97 -10.37
N ALA A 65 3.70 -5.19 -9.50
CA ALA A 65 2.59 -4.33 -9.88
C ALA A 65 3.08 -3.16 -10.73
N GLU A 66 4.18 -2.56 -10.30
CA GLU A 66 4.83 -1.47 -11.00
C GLU A 66 5.42 -1.92 -12.34
N GLU A 67 6.10 -3.07 -12.38
CA GLU A 67 6.60 -3.67 -13.63
C GLU A 67 5.48 -3.94 -14.65
N LYS A 68 4.28 -4.30 -14.17
CA LYS A 68 3.09 -4.49 -15.00
C LYS A 68 2.34 -3.20 -15.33
N GLY A 69 2.81 -2.03 -14.89
CA GLY A 69 2.18 -0.73 -15.14
C GLY A 69 0.85 -0.52 -14.40
N ILE A 70 0.57 -1.32 -13.37
CA ILE A 70 -0.70 -1.23 -12.61
C ILE A 70 -0.73 0.04 -11.77
N GLY A 71 0.42 0.49 -11.26
CA GLY A 71 0.57 1.68 -10.43
C GLY A 71 2.02 1.90 -10.01
N VAL A 72 2.23 2.85 -9.10
CA VAL A 72 3.57 3.27 -8.66
C VAL A 72 3.86 2.75 -7.24
N ALA A 73 4.96 2.01 -7.07
CA ALA A 73 5.38 1.47 -5.77
C ALA A 73 6.38 2.38 -5.05
N SER A 74 7.19 3.13 -5.82
CA SER A 74 8.14 4.12 -5.28
C SER A 74 7.39 5.36 -4.78
N LEU A 75 7.41 5.59 -3.46
CA LEU A 75 6.69 6.70 -2.83
C LEU A 75 7.30 8.07 -3.15
N ASP A 76 8.58 8.12 -3.50
CA ASP A 76 9.29 9.29 -4.03
C ASP A 76 8.69 9.82 -5.35
N ARG A 77 7.93 8.99 -6.06
CA ARG A 77 7.19 9.36 -7.29
C ARG A 77 5.71 9.64 -7.03
N VAL A 78 5.26 9.58 -5.77
CA VAL A 78 3.88 9.79 -5.36
C VAL A 78 3.77 11.10 -4.59
N ARG A 79 2.78 11.93 -4.96
CA ARG A 79 2.46 13.13 -4.17
C ARG A 79 1.62 12.72 -2.97
N ILE A 80 2.19 12.85 -1.79
CA ILE A 80 1.52 12.60 -0.51
C ILE A 80 0.97 13.92 0.03
N VAL A 81 -0.27 13.89 0.53
CA VAL A 81 -0.92 15.01 1.22
C VAL A 81 -1.45 14.47 2.55
N GLU A 82 -1.05 15.11 3.64
CA GLU A 82 -1.49 14.79 4.99
C GLU A 82 -2.55 15.83 5.42
N LEU A 83 -3.59 15.37 6.12
CA LEU A 83 -4.73 16.18 6.58
C LEU A 83 -4.84 16.13 8.10
#